data_AF-A0A9N9E2V7-F1
#
_entry.id   AF-A0A9N9E2V7-F1
#
_cell.length_a   1.000
_cell.length_b   1.000
_cell.length_c   1.000
_cell.angle_alpha   90.00
_cell.angle_beta   90.00
_cell.angle_gamma   90.00
#
_symmetry.space_group_name_H-M   'P 1'
#
loop_
_entity.id
_entity.type
_entity.pdbx_description
1 polymer ?
#
loop_
_entity_poly.entity_id
_entity_poly.type
_entity_poly.pdbx_seq_one_letter_code
_entity_poly.pdbx_strand_id
1 'polypeptide(L)'
;MSNIFEIIDSLGLPREESNKLQAYIITRREERTELYSALSSSRKTDEDRLCLLKEFLKNIPADPVAEFETKRTVENLLYFSTHEMFEEKPEQIPSRFELLDWLQEPFSKQILIPKMVHEIYIRSSLSERDSNKLFRSSDEFSFRVMSDIVSIINPPTTGNTEDSFHSLWDALIIKPIKLACPNGKYNRNSSSNTSTKKFRPDFSYTLDGACLVRGEEKGLNTDNDPAEELTSKLIWTYGPSPYIFGYYARGFDVTYCYLHNEGDRVYRKDLVSYNLKTLLGRINAFVIGRNIGRLLPLIRKGLGDSFHKEFYIIHRPNSGKTIELMQNVVVKRYSSKADFPEKLEKIYREMDQRQVPYVDYIVSINKGDNGKVPNIIFSPKGMIHRPNSVKQLVIALYCVLSALKILHEIGYIHRDIRWENVLKYIDRNMWFIIDFEDAANYPAPGVRHLDKSNHSPEVFKDFHDTNVDMWSIGYLIRTAHVELQINEPLREYAMELMKVNIVDTPLSAEMAIKFLWQNYREILRHEGLF
;
A
#
# COMPACT_ATOMS: atom_id res chain seq x y z
N MET A 1 18.90 50.56 -8.03
CA MET A 1 19.92 49.62 -8.54
C MET A 1 19.56 49.35 -9.98
N SER A 2 20.40 49.76 -10.92
CA SER A 2 20.11 49.58 -12.35
C SER A 2 20.08 48.08 -12.68
N ASN A 3 19.08 47.67 -13.45
CA ASN A 3 18.98 46.31 -13.96
C ASN A 3 20.08 46.08 -15.01
N ILE A 4 20.54 44.84 -15.21
CA ILE A 4 21.58 44.53 -16.21
C ILE A 4 21.20 45.02 -17.62
N PHE A 5 19.91 44.97 -17.96
CA PHE A 5 19.39 45.45 -19.24
C PHE A 5 19.54 46.96 -19.40
N GLU A 6 19.29 47.74 -18.34
CA GLU A 6 19.49 49.19 -18.34
C GLU A 6 20.98 49.55 -18.48
N ILE A 7 21.87 48.77 -17.85
CA ILE A 7 23.32 48.95 -17.98
C ILE A 7 23.74 48.67 -19.44
N ILE A 8 23.28 47.58 -20.05
CA ILE A 8 23.57 47.24 -21.44
C ILE A 8 23.09 48.33 -22.40
N ASP A 9 21.86 48.83 -22.21
CA ASP A 9 21.29 49.88 -23.06
C ASP A 9 22.04 51.21 -22.91
N SER A 10 22.57 51.52 -21.72
CA SER A 10 23.34 52.74 -21.46
C SER A 10 24.73 52.77 -22.11
N LEU A 11 25.28 51.61 -22.50
CA LEU A 11 26.64 51.48 -23.03
C LEU A 11 26.74 51.67 -24.56
N GLY A 12 25.62 51.95 -25.25
CA GLY A 12 25.63 52.38 -26.66
C GLY A 12 25.99 51.28 -27.67
N LEU A 13 25.71 50.01 -27.36
CA LEU A 13 25.86 48.91 -28.34
C LEU A 13 24.90 49.08 -29.53
N PRO A 14 25.30 48.62 -30.74
CA PRO A 14 24.37 48.48 -31.86
C PRO A 14 23.11 47.70 -31.44
N ARG A 15 21.94 48.15 -31.90
CA ARG A 15 20.65 47.59 -31.47
C ARG A 15 20.54 46.08 -31.68
N GLU A 16 21.08 45.57 -32.78
CA GLU A 16 21.09 44.14 -33.11
C GLU A 16 21.95 43.33 -32.13
N GLU A 17 23.13 43.84 -31.77
CA GLU A 17 24.02 43.24 -30.77
C GLU A 17 23.41 43.29 -29.36
N SER A 18 22.82 44.44 -28.98
CA SER A 18 22.10 44.57 -27.70
C SER A 18 20.95 43.56 -27.63
N ASN A 19 20.10 43.47 -28.65
CA ASN A 19 19.00 42.51 -28.69
C ASN A 19 19.48 41.05 -28.60
N LYS A 20 20.55 40.69 -29.32
CA LYS A 20 21.14 39.34 -29.29
C LYS A 20 21.67 39.00 -27.89
N LEU A 21 22.39 39.93 -27.27
CA LEU A 21 22.91 39.79 -25.91
C LEU A 21 21.78 39.64 -24.89
N GLN A 22 20.75 40.50 -24.96
CA GLN A 22 19.62 40.47 -24.05
C GLN A 22 18.80 39.19 -24.18
N ALA A 23 18.51 38.74 -25.41
CA ALA A 23 17.83 37.47 -25.65
C ALA A 23 18.60 36.26 -25.08
N TYR A 24 19.94 36.27 -25.22
CA TYR A 24 20.81 35.23 -24.70
C TYR A 24 20.80 35.16 -23.16
N ILE A 25 20.94 36.30 -22.46
CA ILE A 25 21.01 36.34 -20.99
C ILE A 25 19.63 36.23 -20.30
N ILE A 26 18.52 36.51 -21.00
CA ILE A 26 17.15 36.29 -20.48
C ILE A 26 16.94 34.82 -20.12
N THR A 27 17.48 33.90 -20.93
CA THR A 27 17.32 32.45 -20.76
C THR A 27 18.42 31.80 -19.93
N ARG A 28 19.52 32.52 -19.62
CA ARG A 28 20.72 32.00 -18.93
C ARG A 28 21.02 32.77 -17.65
N ARG A 29 20.40 32.34 -16.55
CA ARG A 29 20.40 33.05 -15.26
C ARG A 29 21.78 33.20 -14.62
N GLU A 30 22.63 32.18 -14.68
CA GLU A 30 23.98 32.20 -14.07
C GLU A 30 24.91 33.17 -14.80
N GLU A 31 25.01 33.04 -16.13
CA GLU A 31 25.79 33.95 -16.98
C GLU A 31 25.31 35.40 -16.86
N ARG A 32 23.99 35.62 -16.73
CA ARG A 32 23.44 36.95 -16.44
C ARG A 32 23.94 37.51 -15.12
N THR A 33 24.02 36.70 -14.06
CA THR A 33 24.50 37.13 -12.74
C THR A 33 26.00 37.44 -12.77
N GLU A 34 26.81 36.62 -13.43
CA GLU A 34 28.25 36.86 -13.59
C GLU A 34 28.52 38.12 -14.42
N LEU A 35 27.81 38.28 -15.54
CA LEU A 35 27.92 39.44 -16.40
C LEU A 35 27.49 40.72 -15.66
N TYR A 36 26.40 40.66 -14.88
CA TYR A 36 25.96 41.77 -14.04
C TYR A 36 27.05 42.18 -13.05
N SER A 37 27.60 41.21 -12.31
CA SER A 37 28.69 41.47 -11.36
C SER A 37 29.92 42.09 -12.03
N ALA A 38 30.26 41.63 -13.24
CA ALA A 38 31.41 42.14 -13.99
C ALA A 38 31.20 43.57 -14.52
N LEU A 39 29.96 43.95 -14.86
CA LEU A 39 29.59 45.28 -15.37
C LEU A 39 29.34 46.30 -14.25
N SER A 40 28.80 45.85 -13.11
CA SER A 40 28.51 46.70 -11.94
C SER A 40 29.75 47.06 -11.11
N SER A 41 30.95 46.60 -11.50
CA SER A 41 32.21 47.00 -10.85
C SER A 41 32.46 48.50 -11.00
N SER A 42 32.65 49.19 -9.87
CA SER A 42 32.97 50.62 -9.82
C SER A 42 34.38 50.96 -10.32
N ARG A 43 35.22 49.94 -10.57
CA ARG A 43 36.60 50.10 -11.07
C ARG A 43 36.71 50.15 -12.60
N LYS A 44 35.61 49.93 -13.33
CA LYS A 44 35.60 49.91 -14.79
C LYS A 44 35.01 51.20 -15.35
N THR A 45 35.61 51.71 -16.41
CA THR A 45 35.05 52.79 -17.24
C THR A 45 33.95 52.23 -18.16
N ASP A 46 33.17 53.10 -18.80
CA ASP A 46 32.17 52.65 -19.78
C ASP A 46 32.82 52.02 -21.03
N GLU A 47 34.03 52.46 -21.40
CA GLU A 47 34.84 51.85 -22.46
C GLU A 47 35.26 50.42 -22.09
N ASP A 48 35.67 50.18 -20.84
CA ASP A 48 36.01 48.84 -20.34
C ASP A 48 34.78 47.91 -20.33
N ARG A 49 33.61 48.45 -19.93
CA ARG A 49 32.34 47.71 -19.93
C ARG A 49 31.91 47.35 -21.34
N LEU A 50 32.02 48.29 -22.28
CA LEU A 50 31.69 48.07 -23.69
C LEU A 50 32.62 47.04 -24.35
N CYS A 51 33.91 47.09 -24.05
CA CYS A 51 34.88 46.10 -24.51
C CYS A 51 34.53 44.68 -24.00
N LEU A 52 34.18 44.58 -22.71
CA LEU A 52 33.74 43.32 -22.11
C LEU A 52 32.46 42.79 -22.76
N LEU A 53 31.48 43.64 -23.05
CA LEU A 53 30.26 43.23 -23.74
C LEU A 53 30.54 42.73 -25.16
N LYS A 54 31.43 43.41 -25.91
CA LYS A 54 31.82 42.98 -27.25
C LYS A 54 32.55 41.65 -27.25
N GLU A 55 33.45 41.41 -26.29
CA GLU A 55 34.07 40.09 -26.11
C GLU A 55 33.06 39.03 -25.71
N PHE A 56 32.12 39.35 -24.81
CA PHE A 56 31.06 38.43 -24.44
C PHE A 56 30.17 38.07 -25.64
N LEU A 57 29.80 39.06 -26.47
CA LEU A 57 29.02 38.89 -27.69
C LEU A 57 29.67 37.95 -28.72
N LYS A 58 31.01 37.92 -28.82
CA LYS A 58 31.73 36.97 -29.69
C LYS A 58 31.53 35.52 -29.26
N ASN A 59 31.30 35.28 -27.97
CA ASN A 59 31.06 33.96 -27.42
C ASN A 59 29.58 33.54 -27.49
N ILE A 60 28.67 34.45 -27.89
CA ILE A 60 27.26 34.15 -28.06
C ILE A 60 27.05 33.45 -29.42
N PRO A 61 26.46 32.24 -29.45
CA PRO A 61 26.15 31.52 -30.67
C PRO A 61 25.35 32.37 -31.66
N ALA A 62 25.42 32.05 -32.95
CA ALA A 62 24.65 32.75 -33.99
C ALA A 62 23.14 32.73 -33.69
N ASP A 63 22.61 31.63 -33.15
CA ASP A 63 21.24 31.50 -32.66
C ASP A 63 21.20 30.87 -31.25
N PRO A 64 21.17 31.70 -30.20
CA PRO A 64 21.07 31.29 -28.80
C PRO A 64 19.88 30.43 -28.43
N VAL A 65 18.76 30.64 -29.13
CA VAL A 65 17.47 30.01 -28.83
C VAL A 65 17.48 28.61 -29.43
N ALA A 66 17.92 28.48 -30.69
CA ALA A 66 18.10 27.17 -31.32
C ALA A 66 19.12 26.28 -30.56
N GLU A 67 20.22 26.85 -30.06
CA GLU A 67 21.19 26.09 -29.24
C GLU A 67 20.57 25.63 -27.91
N PHE A 68 19.79 26.50 -27.24
CA PHE A 68 19.09 26.15 -26.01
C PHE A 68 18.04 25.06 -26.24
N GLU A 69 17.25 25.18 -27.30
CA GLU A 69 16.25 24.17 -27.70
C GLU A 69 16.91 22.83 -28.06
N THR A 70 18.05 22.88 -28.75
CA THR A 70 18.85 21.69 -29.07
C THR A 70 19.34 21.00 -27.80
N LYS A 71 19.96 21.76 -26.87
CA LYS A 71 20.42 21.23 -25.57
C LYS A 71 19.28 20.63 -24.76
N ARG A 72 18.12 21.30 -24.71
CA ARG A 72 16.92 20.79 -24.05
C ARG A 72 16.39 19.51 -24.68
N THR A 73 16.45 19.42 -26.02
CA THR A 73 16.04 18.22 -26.75
C THR A 73 16.96 17.04 -26.45
N VAL A 74 18.28 17.25 -26.44
CA VAL A 74 19.26 16.23 -26.06
C VAL A 74 19.07 15.78 -24.61
N GLU A 75 18.91 16.71 -23.65
CA GLU A 75 18.61 16.39 -22.25
C GLU A 75 17.35 15.52 -22.12
N ASN A 76 16.27 15.88 -22.83
CA ASN A 76 15.04 15.09 -22.82
C ASN A 76 15.26 13.69 -23.40
N LEU A 77 15.95 13.56 -24.54
CA LEU A 77 16.23 12.27 -25.17
C LEU A 77 17.05 11.36 -24.24
N LEU A 78 18.10 11.90 -23.62
CA LEU A 78 18.94 11.17 -22.65
C LEU A 78 18.13 10.77 -21.41
N TYR A 79 17.30 11.66 -20.89
CA TYR A 79 16.43 11.38 -19.76
C TYR A 79 15.43 10.26 -20.06
N PHE A 80 14.66 10.37 -21.15
CA PHE A 80 13.62 9.41 -21.49
C PHE A 80 14.21 8.05 -21.88
N SER A 81 15.30 8.01 -22.65
CA SER A 81 15.96 6.74 -23.00
C SER A 81 16.53 6.01 -21.77
N THR A 82 17.02 6.75 -20.77
CA THR A 82 17.50 6.15 -19.52
C THR A 82 16.34 5.65 -18.65
N HIS A 83 15.22 6.36 -18.60
CA HIS A 83 14.02 5.92 -17.87
C HIS A 83 13.35 4.71 -18.55
N GLU A 84 13.27 4.69 -19.87
CA GLU A 84 12.80 3.53 -20.65
C GLU A 84 13.64 2.29 -20.32
N MET A 85 14.96 2.46 -20.27
CA MET A 85 15.84 1.41 -19.79
C MET A 85 15.48 1.01 -18.35
N PHE A 86 15.27 1.93 -17.41
CA PHE A 86 14.91 1.54 -16.02
C PHE A 86 13.61 0.74 -15.93
N GLU A 87 12.63 1.02 -16.77
CA GLU A 87 11.29 0.43 -16.77
C GLU A 87 11.16 -0.84 -17.63
N GLU A 88 12.19 -1.24 -18.39
CA GLU A 88 12.19 -2.36 -19.33
C GLU A 88 11.68 -3.67 -18.70
N LYS A 89 10.43 -4.06 -18.97
CA LYS A 89 9.81 -5.21 -18.29
C LYS A 89 10.40 -6.54 -18.80
N PRO A 90 10.69 -7.51 -17.92
CA PRO A 90 11.02 -8.86 -18.37
C PRO A 90 9.79 -9.51 -19.03
N GLU A 91 10.03 -10.59 -19.78
CA GLU A 91 8.94 -11.36 -20.40
C GLU A 91 8.24 -12.28 -19.39
N GLN A 92 8.99 -12.79 -18.42
CA GLN A 92 8.56 -13.85 -17.51
C GLN A 92 8.99 -13.54 -16.07
N ILE A 93 8.31 -14.13 -15.11
CA ILE A 93 8.71 -14.07 -13.70
C ILE A 93 9.82 -15.10 -13.48
N PRO A 94 11.03 -14.71 -13.03
CA PRO A 94 12.12 -15.64 -12.78
C PRO A 94 11.76 -16.74 -11.77
N SER A 95 12.38 -17.90 -11.92
CA SER A 95 12.24 -18.98 -10.95
C SER A 95 12.90 -18.58 -9.62
N ARG A 96 12.45 -19.17 -8.51
CA ARG A 96 13.06 -18.95 -7.18
C ARG A 96 14.56 -19.32 -7.13
N PHE A 97 15.04 -20.17 -8.04
CA PHE A 97 16.42 -20.64 -8.10
C PHE A 97 17.36 -19.66 -8.80
N GLU A 98 16.88 -18.99 -9.86
CA GLU A 98 17.67 -18.05 -10.68
C GLU A 98 17.42 -16.58 -10.27
N LEU A 99 16.52 -16.36 -9.32
CA LEU A 99 16.06 -15.02 -8.94
C LEU A 99 17.19 -14.08 -8.52
N LEU A 100 18.18 -14.56 -7.75
CA LEU A 100 19.29 -13.72 -7.31
C LEU A 100 20.14 -13.25 -8.50
N ASP A 101 20.53 -14.18 -9.36
CA ASP A 101 21.36 -13.89 -10.53
C ASP A 101 20.66 -12.87 -11.44
N TRP A 102 19.36 -13.08 -11.68
CA TRP A 102 18.55 -12.15 -12.47
C TRP A 102 18.45 -10.76 -11.82
N LEU A 103 18.22 -10.68 -10.51
CA LEU A 103 18.13 -9.40 -9.80
C LEU A 103 19.45 -8.62 -9.83
N GLN A 104 20.59 -9.30 -9.94
CA GLN A 104 21.91 -8.68 -10.01
C GLN A 104 22.33 -8.27 -11.43
N GLU A 105 21.52 -8.57 -12.45
CA GLU A 105 21.82 -8.18 -13.82
C GLU A 105 21.97 -6.65 -13.94
N PRO A 106 23.04 -6.18 -14.60
CA PRO A 106 23.25 -4.75 -14.83
C PRO A 106 22.22 -4.20 -15.83
N PHE A 107 22.28 -2.88 -16.03
CA PHE A 107 21.47 -2.23 -17.05
C PHE A 107 21.83 -2.70 -18.46
N SER A 108 20.85 -2.69 -19.39
CA SER A 108 21.10 -2.99 -20.80
C SER A 108 22.05 -1.97 -21.46
N LYS A 109 22.15 -0.75 -20.90
CA LYS A 109 23.14 0.26 -21.26
C LYS A 109 23.70 0.94 -20.00
N GLN A 110 24.97 1.36 -20.04
CA GLN A 110 25.55 2.12 -18.93
C GLN A 110 24.90 3.50 -18.82
N ILE A 111 24.72 3.98 -17.58
CA ILE A 111 24.26 5.33 -17.30
C ILE A 111 25.38 6.32 -17.61
N LEU A 112 25.07 7.31 -18.44
CA LEU A 112 26.02 8.37 -18.76
C LEU A 112 26.12 9.36 -17.59
N ILE A 113 27.34 9.58 -17.11
CA ILE A 113 27.62 10.51 -16.02
C ILE A 113 28.76 11.47 -16.37
N PRO A 114 28.83 12.66 -15.74
CA PRO A 114 29.90 13.62 -16.01
C PRO A 114 31.28 13.05 -15.70
N LYS A 115 32.29 13.41 -16.53
CA LYS A 115 33.70 13.04 -16.34
C LYS A 115 34.19 13.28 -14.91
N MET A 116 33.94 14.48 -14.39
CA MET A 116 34.33 14.86 -13.04
C MET A 116 33.75 13.91 -11.98
N VAL A 117 32.48 13.51 -12.13
CA VAL A 117 31.82 12.61 -11.18
C VAL A 117 32.43 11.22 -11.26
N HIS A 118 32.65 10.72 -12.48
CA HIS A 118 33.22 9.41 -12.71
C HIS A 118 34.65 9.30 -12.16
N GLU A 119 35.49 10.31 -12.37
CA GLU A 119 36.88 10.29 -11.92
C GLU A 119 37.01 10.47 -10.40
N ILE A 120 36.30 11.46 -9.83
CA ILE A 120 36.46 11.81 -8.41
C ILE A 120 35.77 10.81 -7.49
N TYR A 121 34.57 10.34 -7.85
CA TYR A 121 33.74 9.56 -6.92
C TYR A 121 33.67 8.08 -7.27
N ILE A 122 33.63 7.72 -8.56
CA ILE A 122 33.46 6.33 -8.97
C ILE A 122 34.80 5.60 -9.06
N ARG A 123 35.74 6.09 -9.88
CA ARG A 123 37.07 5.48 -10.07
C ARG A 123 37.93 5.47 -8.82
N SER A 124 37.78 6.46 -7.94
CA SER A 124 38.51 6.50 -6.67
C SER A 124 38.08 5.40 -5.69
N SER A 125 36.87 4.85 -5.86
CA SER A 125 36.21 4.00 -4.87
C SER A 125 35.83 2.61 -5.40
N LEU A 126 35.89 2.36 -6.70
CA LEU A 126 35.52 1.10 -7.34
C LEU A 126 36.59 0.59 -8.30
N SER A 127 36.60 -0.73 -8.51
CA SER A 127 37.39 -1.34 -9.59
C SER A 127 36.87 -0.89 -10.96
N GLU A 128 37.74 -0.87 -11.97
CA GLU A 128 37.35 -0.55 -13.35
C GLU A 128 36.26 -1.52 -13.85
N ARG A 129 36.32 -2.79 -13.45
CA ARG A 129 35.31 -3.81 -13.75
C ARG A 129 33.93 -3.43 -13.20
N ASP A 130 33.85 -2.93 -11.97
CA ASP A 130 32.56 -2.62 -11.33
C ASP A 130 32.03 -1.26 -11.76
N SER A 131 32.92 -0.28 -11.97
CA SER A 131 32.57 1.01 -12.57
C SER A 131 31.93 0.85 -13.94
N ASN A 132 32.59 0.09 -14.83
CA ASN A 132 32.16 -0.10 -16.22
C ASN A 132 30.91 -1.00 -16.34
N LYS A 133 30.39 -1.61 -15.27
CA LYS A 133 29.11 -2.31 -15.36
C LYS A 133 27.92 -1.36 -15.42
N LEU A 134 28.04 -0.16 -14.86
CA LEU A 134 26.89 0.70 -14.58
C LEU A 134 27.05 2.12 -15.08
N PHE A 135 28.26 2.67 -15.06
CA PHE A 135 28.50 4.06 -15.40
C PHE A 135 29.46 4.17 -16.58
N ARG A 136 29.18 5.16 -17.43
CA ARG A 136 30.08 5.58 -18.49
C ARG A 136 30.28 7.08 -18.41
N SER A 137 31.53 7.49 -18.36
CA SER A 137 31.89 8.89 -18.43
C SER A 137 31.52 9.48 -19.80
N SER A 138 30.82 10.61 -19.82
CA SER A 138 30.38 11.31 -21.03
C SER A 138 30.29 12.82 -20.81
N ASP A 139 30.50 13.60 -21.88
CA ASP A 139 30.18 15.03 -21.90
C ASP A 139 28.68 15.26 -22.20
N GLU A 140 28.03 14.27 -22.80
CA GLU A 140 26.58 14.21 -23.01
C GLU A 140 25.96 13.32 -21.94
N PHE A 141 25.29 13.94 -20.96
CA PHE A 141 24.60 13.25 -19.86
C PHE A 141 23.30 14.00 -19.53
N SER A 142 22.39 13.34 -18.81
CA SER A 142 21.17 14.00 -18.31
C SER A 142 21.35 14.49 -16.88
N PHE A 143 21.16 15.79 -16.65
CA PHE A 143 21.13 16.35 -15.29
C PHE A 143 19.98 15.79 -14.46
N ARG A 144 18.85 15.48 -15.09
CA ARG A 144 17.70 14.88 -14.42
C ARG A 144 18.00 13.45 -13.97
N VAL A 145 18.61 12.64 -14.83
CA VAL A 145 19.09 11.30 -14.44
C VAL A 145 20.13 11.39 -13.33
N MET A 146 21.06 12.36 -13.40
CA MET A 146 22.02 12.59 -12.33
C MET A 146 21.34 12.87 -10.99
N SER A 147 20.28 13.69 -10.98
CA SER A 147 19.45 13.90 -9.78
C SER A 147 18.78 12.61 -9.29
N ASP A 148 18.42 11.70 -10.20
CA ASP A 148 17.86 10.39 -9.84
C ASP A 148 18.88 9.50 -9.12
N ILE A 149 20.16 9.54 -9.52
CA ILE A 149 21.20 8.64 -9.00
C ILE A 149 22.17 9.29 -8.00
N VAL A 150 22.08 10.60 -7.74
CA VAL A 150 23.06 11.35 -6.92
C VAL A 150 23.22 10.76 -5.51
N SER A 151 22.15 10.19 -4.94
CA SER A 151 22.17 9.59 -3.60
C SER A 151 23.05 8.32 -3.52
N ILE A 152 23.33 7.67 -4.66
CA ILE A 152 24.32 6.59 -4.72
C ILE A 152 25.71 7.13 -4.44
N ILE A 153 26.03 8.33 -4.92
CA ILE A 153 27.34 8.95 -4.75
C ILE A 153 27.40 9.63 -3.37
N ASN A 154 26.39 10.44 -3.06
CA ASN A 154 26.28 11.23 -1.84
C ASN A 154 24.99 10.88 -1.09
N PRO A 155 25.00 9.82 -0.25
CA PRO A 155 23.81 9.38 0.47
C PRO A 155 23.37 10.39 1.55
N PRO A 156 22.08 10.42 1.92
CA PRO A 156 21.60 11.24 3.04
C PRO A 156 22.35 10.95 4.35
N THR A 157 22.54 11.99 5.17
CA THR A 157 23.10 11.87 6.52
C THR A 157 22.12 11.13 7.43
N THR A 158 22.64 10.29 8.33
CA THR A 158 21.84 9.51 9.28
C THR A 158 22.28 9.77 10.72
N GLY A 159 21.39 9.49 11.67
CA GLY A 159 21.69 9.43 13.10
C GLY A 159 21.80 7.96 13.56
N ASN A 160 21.32 7.69 14.77
CA ASN A 160 21.33 6.34 15.37
C ASN A 160 19.93 5.72 15.54
N THR A 161 18.86 6.51 15.34
CA THR A 161 17.47 6.07 15.49
C THR A 161 16.93 5.54 14.16
N GLU A 162 15.95 4.64 14.20
CA GLU A 162 15.22 4.14 13.02
C GLU A 162 14.76 5.29 12.11
N ASP A 163 14.07 6.30 12.69
CA ASP A 163 13.56 7.46 11.95
C ASP A 163 14.67 8.23 11.19
N SER A 164 15.88 8.27 11.75
CA SER A 164 17.02 8.98 11.13
C SER A 164 17.60 8.27 9.90
N PHE A 165 17.25 7.00 9.67
CA PHE A 165 17.67 6.22 8.50
C PHE A 165 16.62 6.21 7.38
N HIS A 166 15.38 6.67 7.62
CA HIS A 166 14.31 6.65 6.60
C HIS A 166 14.73 7.33 5.29
N SER A 167 15.36 8.50 5.34
CA SER A 167 15.81 9.20 4.13
C SER A 167 16.86 8.39 3.33
N LEU A 168 17.73 7.64 4.02
CA LEU A 168 18.72 6.77 3.39
C LEU A 168 18.03 5.61 2.64
N TRP A 169 17.12 4.90 3.32
CA TRP A 169 16.39 3.78 2.73
C TRP A 169 15.46 4.23 1.60
N ASP A 170 14.79 5.37 1.75
CA ASP A 170 13.99 6.00 0.67
C ASP A 170 14.83 6.27 -0.58
N ALA A 171 16.00 6.86 -0.40
CA ALA A 171 16.86 7.23 -1.52
C ALA A 171 17.50 6.03 -2.23
N LEU A 172 17.82 4.95 -1.50
CA LEU A 172 18.65 3.85 -2.01
C LEU A 172 17.88 2.56 -2.30
N ILE A 173 16.72 2.36 -1.69
CA ILE A 173 15.89 1.16 -1.90
C ILE A 173 14.65 1.53 -2.70
N ILE A 174 13.93 2.57 -2.25
CA ILE A 174 12.57 2.85 -2.72
C ILE A 174 12.60 3.63 -4.03
N LYS A 175 13.47 4.64 -4.13
CA LYS A 175 13.66 5.41 -5.37
C LYS A 175 13.98 4.52 -6.58
N PRO A 176 14.92 3.55 -6.51
CA PRO A 176 15.14 2.61 -7.63
C PRO A 176 13.91 1.78 -8.00
N ILE A 177 13.15 1.27 -7.01
CA ILE A 177 11.89 0.54 -7.26
C ILE A 177 10.89 1.45 -7.97
N LYS A 178 10.80 2.72 -7.54
CA LYS A 178 9.87 3.72 -8.09
C LYS A 178 10.24 4.16 -9.51
N LEU A 179 11.54 4.24 -9.83
CA LEU A 179 12.01 4.52 -11.19
C LEU A 179 11.61 3.41 -12.16
N ALA A 180 11.67 2.15 -11.74
CA ALA A 180 11.26 1.01 -12.58
C ALA A 180 9.75 0.73 -12.56
N CYS A 181 9.03 1.15 -11.53
CA CYS A 181 7.60 0.92 -11.36
C CYS A 181 6.88 2.20 -10.92
N PRO A 182 6.80 3.25 -11.77
CA PRO A 182 6.31 4.57 -11.38
C PRO A 182 4.85 4.59 -10.91
N ASN A 183 4.04 3.61 -11.30
CA ASN A 183 2.62 3.53 -10.91
C ASN A 183 2.41 2.99 -9.47
N GLY A 184 3.43 2.39 -8.86
CA GLY A 184 3.31 1.89 -7.50
C GLY A 184 3.24 3.00 -6.46
N LYS A 185 2.59 2.73 -5.33
CA LYS A 185 2.48 3.65 -4.19
C LYS A 185 3.18 3.03 -2.99
N TYR A 186 4.07 3.78 -2.36
CA TYR A 186 4.70 3.33 -1.13
C TYR A 186 4.12 4.04 0.09
N ASN A 187 4.10 3.35 1.21
CA ASN A 187 3.74 3.93 2.51
C ASN A 187 4.75 3.48 3.56
N ARG A 188 5.05 4.38 4.49
CA ARG A 188 5.78 4.09 5.73
C ARG A 188 4.82 4.02 6.90
N ASN A 189 5.10 3.14 7.84
CA ASN A 189 4.33 3.08 9.07
C ASN A 189 4.76 4.22 10.01
N SER A 190 4.00 5.31 10.07
CA SER A 190 4.34 6.42 10.96
C SER A 190 4.05 6.05 12.42
N SER A 191 4.96 6.42 13.32
CA SER A 191 4.84 6.27 14.77
C SER A 191 3.64 6.96 15.42
N SER A 192 2.84 7.68 14.62
CA SER A 192 1.60 8.36 15.00
C SER A 192 0.56 7.41 15.62
N ASN A 193 0.54 6.13 15.22
CA ASN A 193 -0.45 5.15 15.68
C ASN A 193 0.25 3.88 16.20
N THR A 194 0.71 3.91 17.47
CA THR A 194 1.43 2.80 18.11
C THR A 194 0.67 1.46 18.10
N SER A 195 -0.67 1.48 18.01
CA SER A 195 -1.48 0.26 17.90
C SER A 195 -1.46 -0.36 16.50
N THR A 196 -1.32 0.43 15.42
CA THR A 196 -1.23 -0.10 14.05
C THR A 196 0.18 -0.53 13.67
N LYS A 197 1.20 -0.12 14.44
CA LYS A 197 2.60 -0.53 14.24
C LYS A 197 2.78 -2.05 14.16
N LYS A 198 1.98 -2.81 14.90
CA LYS A 198 2.07 -4.28 14.95
C LYS A 198 1.46 -4.98 13.73
N PHE A 199 0.67 -4.28 12.92
CA PHE A 199 -0.19 -4.90 11.90
C PHE A 199 0.14 -4.46 10.45
N ARG A 200 1.21 -3.69 10.28
CA ARG A 200 1.76 -3.28 8.98
C ARG A 200 3.28 -3.42 8.99
N PRO A 201 3.90 -3.72 7.84
CA PRO A 201 5.33 -3.59 7.72
C PRO A 201 5.75 -2.12 7.87
N ASP A 202 6.99 -1.88 8.32
CA ASP A 202 7.56 -0.54 8.42
C ASP A 202 7.53 0.18 7.05
N PHE A 203 7.73 -0.60 5.98
CA PHE A 203 7.59 -0.18 4.60
C PHE A 203 6.68 -1.11 3.79
N SER A 204 5.84 -0.52 2.93
CA SER A 204 5.04 -1.24 1.94
C SER A 204 5.11 -0.56 0.57
N TYR A 205 5.29 -1.34 -0.50
CA TYR A 205 5.15 -0.90 -1.88
C TYR A 205 3.96 -1.62 -2.52
N THR A 206 2.93 -0.86 -2.85
CA THR A 206 1.66 -1.36 -3.38
C THR A 206 1.49 -1.06 -4.86
N LEU A 207 1.02 -2.02 -5.63
CA LEU A 207 0.61 -1.85 -7.02
C LEU A 207 -0.81 -2.40 -7.20
N ASP A 208 -1.73 -1.54 -7.62
CA ASP A 208 -3.16 -1.87 -7.78
C ASP A 208 -3.76 -2.64 -6.60
N GLY A 209 -3.40 -2.21 -5.38
CA GLY A 209 -3.90 -2.74 -4.11
C GLY A 209 -3.11 -3.91 -3.52
N ALA A 210 -2.18 -4.51 -4.24
CA ALA A 210 -1.32 -5.60 -3.76
C ALA A 210 0.00 -5.05 -3.20
N CYS A 211 0.34 -5.38 -1.95
CA CYS A 211 1.65 -5.04 -1.40
C CYS A 211 2.71 -6.03 -1.89
N LEU A 212 3.46 -5.68 -2.92
CA LEU A 212 4.39 -6.60 -3.58
C LEU A 212 5.84 -6.49 -3.07
N VAL A 213 6.15 -5.41 -2.36
CA VAL A 213 7.42 -5.26 -1.62
C VAL A 213 7.11 -4.83 -0.20
N ARG A 214 7.76 -5.47 0.77
CA ARG A 214 7.65 -5.16 2.20
C ARG A 214 9.02 -4.91 2.80
N GLY A 215 9.08 -4.04 3.80
CA GLY A 215 10.31 -3.75 4.53
C GLY A 215 10.08 -3.71 6.03
N GLU A 216 10.99 -4.31 6.79
CA GLU A 216 11.10 -4.15 8.24
C GLU A 216 12.44 -3.48 8.57
N GLU A 217 12.40 -2.39 9.30
CA GLU A 217 13.54 -1.47 9.40
C GLU A 217 13.81 -1.12 10.86
N LYS A 218 15.06 -1.20 11.28
CA LYS A 218 15.45 -0.92 12.66
C LYS A 218 16.68 -0.01 12.71
N GLY A 219 16.74 0.82 13.75
CA GLY A 219 17.93 1.57 14.11
C GLY A 219 19.07 0.65 14.56
N LEU A 220 20.25 1.24 14.80
CA LEU A 220 21.44 0.48 15.19
C LEU A 220 21.28 -0.20 16.56
N ASN A 221 20.49 0.40 17.46
CA ASN A 221 20.39 0.02 18.87
C ASN A 221 19.05 -0.66 19.24
N THR A 222 18.31 -1.20 18.28
CA THR A 222 17.00 -1.83 18.55
C THR A 222 17.16 -3.35 18.69
N ASP A 223 16.69 -3.97 19.77
CA ASP A 223 16.94 -5.40 20.03
C ASP A 223 16.12 -6.36 19.16
N ASN A 224 15.00 -5.92 18.57
CA ASN A 224 14.14 -6.78 17.75
C ASN A 224 14.85 -7.25 16.47
N ASP A 225 14.58 -8.49 16.04
CA ASP A 225 15.00 -8.99 14.74
C ASP A 225 13.99 -8.57 13.65
N PRO A 226 14.32 -7.62 12.76
CA PRO A 226 13.42 -7.23 11.68
C PRO A 226 13.14 -8.38 10.70
N ALA A 227 14.01 -9.39 10.65
CA ALA A 227 13.87 -10.52 9.76
C ALA A 227 12.66 -11.39 10.15
N GLU A 228 12.43 -11.63 11.44
CA GLU A 228 11.28 -12.39 11.96
C GLU A 228 9.96 -11.65 11.73
N GLU A 229 9.94 -10.33 12.02
CA GLU A 229 8.77 -9.47 11.90
C GLU A 229 8.17 -9.49 10.47
N LEU A 230 9.01 -9.67 9.46
CA LEU A 230 8.62 -9.68 8.04
C LEU A 230 7.70 -10.88 7.69
N THR A 231 7.85 -12.00 8.40
CA THR A 231 7.04 -13.22 8.20
C THR A 231 5.89 -13.31 9.19
N SER A 232 6.12 -12.97 10.46
CA SER A 232 5.12 -13.12 11.52
C SER A 232 3.89 -12.24 11.31
N LYS A 233 4.03 -11.12 10.59
CA LYS A 233 2.94 -10.20 10.25
C LYS A 233 2.17 -10.64 9.00
N LEU A 234 2.69 -11.57 8.19
CA LEU A 234 2.20 -11.88 6.85
C LEU A 234 1.23 -13.07 6.81
N ILE A 235 -0.02 -12.81 6.38
CA ILE A 235 -0.95 -13.85 5.91
C ILE A 235 -0.93 -13.88 4.38
N TRP A 236 -0.74 -15.07 3.80
CA TRP A 236 -0.66 -15.21 2.35
C TRP A 236 -2.01 -15.01 1.67
N THR A 237 -2.17 -13.89 0.96
CA THR A 237 -3.38 -13.58 0.17
C THR A 237 -3.10 -13.45 -1.32
N TYR A 238 -1.88 -13.80 -1.75
CA TYR A 238 -1.39 -13.61 -3.12
C TYR A 238 -1.70 -14.80 -4.03
N GLY A 239 -2.64 -15.66 -3.62
CA GLY A 239 -3.05 -16.84 -4.38
C GLY A 239 -1.84 -17.69 -4.79
N PRO A 240 -1.72 -18.05 -6.08
CA PRO A 240 -0.64 -18.90 -6.59
C PRO A 240 0.66 -18.16 -6.91
N SER A 241 0.81 -16.89 -6.52
CA SER A 241 2.04 -16.14 -6.79
C SER A 241 3.27 -16.91 -6.29
N PRO A 242 4.36 -17.01 -7.08
CA PRO A 242 5.53 -17.78 -6.67
C PRO A 242 6.24 -17.16 -5.46
N TYR A 243 6.21 -15.83 -5.37
CA TYR A 243 6.74 -15.06 -4.26
C TYR A 243 6.24 -13.60 -4.31
N ILE A 244 6.48 -12.86 -3.23
CA ILE A 244 6.55 -11.40 -3.20
C ILE A 244 7.93 -10.98 -2.66
N PHE A 245 8.29 -9.71 -2.79
CA PHE A 245 9.59 -9.23 -2.33
C PHE A 245 9.55 -8.71 -0.90
N GLY A 246 10.67 -8.89 -0.22
CA GLY A 246 10.91 -8.35 1.11
C GLY A 246 12.32 -7.78 1.22
N TYR A 247 12.51 -6.87 2.16
CA TYR A 247 13.83 -6.60 2.72
C TYR A 247 13.71 -6.38 4.21
N TYR A 248 14.83 -6.53 4.89
CA TYR A 248 14.96 -6.03 6.25
C TYR A 248 16.26 -5.26 6.40
N ALA A 249 16.24 -4.23 7.23
CA ALA A 249 17.36 -3.32 7.40
C ALA A 249 17.68 -3.07 8.88
N ARG A 250 18.97 -2.97 9.18
CA ARG A 250 19.49 -2.49 10.45
C ARG A 250 20.52 -1.40 10.18
N GLY A 251 20.11 -0.14 10.34
CA GLY A 251 20.92 1.00 9.93
C GLY A 251 21.37 0.90 8.47
N PHE A 252 22.66 0.65 8.24
CA PHE A 252 23.24 0.57 6.91
C PHE A 252 23.23 -0.83 6.29
N ASP A 253 23.01 -1.87 7.08
CA ASP A 253 23.02 -3.25 6.61
C ASP A 253 21.60 -3.63 6.16
N VAL A 254 21.45 -3.98 4.89
CA VAL A 254 20.17 -4.32 4.27
C VAL A 254 20.26 -5.69 3.66
N THR A 255 19.28 -6.55 3.95
CA THR A 255 19.14 -7.86 3.32
C THR A 255 17.88 -7.90 2.49
N TYR A 256 18.02 -8.21 1.21
CA TYR A 256 16.92 -8.46 0.29
C TYR A 256 16.54 -9.94 0.35
N CYS A 257 15.25 -10.22 0.28
CA CYS A 257 14.69 -11.56 0.37
C CYS A 257 13.44 -11.67 -0.50
N TYR A 258 12.95 -12.89 -0.63
CA TYR A 258 11.59 -13.13 -1.11
C TYR A 258 10.79 -13.89 -0.07
N LEU A 259 9.47 -13.65 -0.10
CA LEU A 259 8.49 -14.30 0.76
C LEU A 259 7.63 -15.21 -0.12
N HIS A 260 7.41 -16.44 0.30
CA HIS A 260 6.59 -17.41 -0.43
C HIS A 260 5.73 -18.22 0.52
N ASN A 261 4.72 -18.88 -0.03
CA ASN A 261 3.84 -19.76 0.73
C ASN A 261 4.11 -21.22 0.36
N GLU A 262 4.18 -22.08 1.36
CA GLU A 262 4.20 -23.54 1.21
C GLU A 262 3.19 -24.14 2.19
N GLY A 263 2.08 -24.65 1.65
CA GLY A 263 0.91 -25.05 2.44
C GLY A 263 0.21 -23.83 3.04
N ASP A 264 0.02 -23.84 4.37
CA ASP A 264 -0.63 -22.75 5.12
C ASP A 264 0.40 -21.86 5.85
N ARG A 265 1.66 -21.88 5.42
CA ARG A 265 2.76 -21.17 6.07
C ARG A 265 3.55 -20.31 5.10
N VAL A 266 3.85 -19.11 5.58
CA VAL A 266 4.70 -18.14 4.90
C VAL A 266 6.15 -18.35 5.32
N TYR A 267 7.04 -18.39 4.34
CA TYR A 267 8.48 -18.53 4.51
C TYR A 267 9.21 -17.34 3.89
N ARG A 268 10.39 -17.05 4.46
CA ARG A 268 11.34 -16.07 3.94
C ARG A 268 12.59 -16.79 3.45
N LYS A 269 13.10 -16.39 2.29
CA LYS A 269 14.43 -16.80 1.81
C LYS A 269 15.28 -15.56 1.53
N ASP A 270 16.39 -15.45 2.25
CA ASP A 270 17.35 -14.37 2.05
C ASP A 270 18.11 -14.59 0.73
N LEU A 271 18.23 -13.52 -0.05
CA LEU A 271 18.88 -13.51 -1.36
C LEU A 271 20.29 -12.93 -1.25
N VAL A 272 20.41 -11.71 -0.71
CA VAL A 272 21.70 -11.00 -0.63
C VAL A 272 21.65 -9.87 0.40
N SER A 273 22.80 -9.59 1.02
CA SER A 273 22.98 -8.47 1.95
C SER A 273 23.99 -7.46 1.42
N TYR A 274 23.71 -6.18 1.61
CA TYR A 274 24.60 -5.08 1.25
C TYR A 274 24.75 -4.08 2.40
N ASN A 275 25.94 -3.49 2.47
CA ASN A 275 26.23 -2.39 3.38
C ASN A 275 26.16 -1.06 2.63
N LEU A 276 25.17 -0.24 2.96
CA LEU A 276 24.89 1.05 2.32
C LEU A 276 25.92 2.15 2.68
N LYS A 277 26.86 1.93 3.61
CA LYS A 277 28.00 2.85 3.81
C LYS A 277 28.95 2.82 2.62
N THR A 278 29.09 1.68 1.97
CA THR A 278 30.02 1.50 0.84
C THR A 278 29.37 1.94 -0.47
N LEU A 279 30.14 2.56 -1.37
CA LEU A 279 29.63 2.94 -2.70
C LEU A 279 29.14 1.71 -3.48
N LEU A 280 29.90 0.60 -3.44
CA LEU A 280 29.52 -0.65 -4.10
C LEU A 280 28.21 -1.22 -3.54
N GLY A 281 28.01 -1.19 -2.23
CA GLY A 281 26.75 -1.65 -1.61
C GLY A 281 25.55 -0.81 -2.04
N ARG A 282 25.70 0.52 -2.12
CA ARG A 282 24.63 1.42 -2.61
C ARG A 282 24.30 1.19 -4.08
N ILE A 283 25.34 0.98 -4.89
CA ILE A 283 25.21 0.61 -6.29
C ILE A 283 24.39 -0.69 -6.44
N ASN A 284 24.77 -1.74 -5.72
CA ASN A 284 24.10 -3.02 -5.83
C ASN A 284 22.66 -2.96 -5.30
N ALA A 285 22.42 -2.21 -4.22
CA ALA A 285 21.07 -1.94 -3.72
C ALA A 285 20.19 -1.23 -4.77
N PHE A 286 20.75 -0.27 -5.51
CA PHE A 286 20.06 0.40 -6.60
C PHE A 286 19.69 -0.58 -7.72
N VAL A 287 20.62 -1.45 -8.13
CA VAL A 287 20.40 -2.47 -9.17
C VAL A 287 19.29 -3.45 -8.74
N ILE A 288 19.40 -4.03 -7.53
CA ILE A 288 18.36 -4.93 -7.00
C ILE A 288 17.00 -4.22 -6.95
N GLY A 289 16.93 -3.00 -6.38
CA GLY A 289 15.67 -2.27 -6.24
C GLY A 289 15.03 -1.98 -7.60
N ARG A 290 15.81 -1.57 -8.59
CA ARG A 290 15.35 -1.35 -9.97
C ARG A 290 14.83 -2.66 -10.57
N ASN A 291 15.56 -3.76 -10.44
CA ASN A 291 15.14 -5.06 -10.99
C ASN A 291 13.90 -5.64 -10.29
N ILE A 292 13.77 -5.46 -8.97
CA ILE A 292 12.52 -5.73 -8.23
C ILE A 292 11.36 -4.92 -8.84
N GLY A 293 11.55 -3.62 -9.04
CA GLY A 293 10.53 -2.73 -9.60
C GLY A 293 10.00 -3.20 -10.96
N ARG A 294 10.90 -3.67 -11.85
CA ARG A 294 10.55 -4.20 -13.18
C ARG A 294 9.64 -5.43 -13.13
N LEU A 295 9.75 -6.24 -12.08
CA LEU A 295 8.96 -7.47 -11.91
C LEU A 295 7.56 -7.21 -11.33
N LEU A 296 7.37 -6.13 -10.58
CA LEU A 296 6.11 -5.89 -9.86
C LEU A 296 4.87 -5.89 -10.78
N PRO A 297 4.88 -5.29 -11.99
CA PRO A 297 3.74 -5.35 -12.89
C PRO A 297 3.37 -6.77 -13.34
N LEU A 298 4.36 -7.63 -13.58
CA LEU A 298 4.11 -9.03 -13.98
C LEU A 298 3.54 -9.85 -12.82
N ILE A 299 4.13 -9.71 -11.62
CA ILE A 299 3.60 -10.35 -10.42
C ILE A 299 2.16 -9.88 -10.18
N ARG A 300 1.89 -8.58 -10.30
CA ARG A 300 0.54 -8.03 -10.14
C ARG A 300 -0.45 -8.62 -11.14
N LYS A 301 -0.06 -8.73 -12.40
CA LYS A 301 -0.87 -9.34 -13.47
C LYS A 301 -1.22 -10.80 -13.14
N GLY A 302 -0.27 -11.54 -12.56
CA GLY A 302 -0.47 -12.94 -12.14
C GLY A 302 -1.48 -13.14 -11.01
N LEU A 303 -1.76 -12.11 -10.19
CA LEU A 303 -2.75 -12.20 -9.10
C LEU A 303 -4.21 -12.16 -9.58
N GLY A 304 -4.44 -11.76 -10.84
CA GLY A 304 -5.78 -11.58 -11.40
C GLY A 304 -6.54 -10.37 -10.86
N ASP A 305 -7.73 -10.14 -11.42
CA ASP A 305 -8.60 -9.00 -11.06
C ASP A 305 -9.35 -9.21 -9.74
N SER A 306 -9.50 -10.46 -9.31
CA SER A 306 -10.14 -10.83 -8.05
C SER A 306 -9.25 -10.60 -6.81
N PHE A 307 -8.01 -10.11 -6.97
CA PHE A 307 -7.13 -9.83 -5.84
C PHE A 307 -7.71 -8.74 -4.95
N HIS A 308 -7.90 -9.04 -3.67
CA HIS A 308 -8.42 -8.09 -2.70
C HIS A 308 -7.33 -7.16 -2.18
N LYS A 309 -7.62 -5.85 -2.18
CA LYS A 309 -6.68 -4.84 -1.67
C LYS A 309 -6.26 -5.17 -0.25
N GLU A 310 -4.96 -5.17 -0.01
CA GLU A 310 -4.44 -5.59 1.29
C GLU A 310 -4.68 -4.52 2.35
N PHE A 311 -4.32 -3.27 2.02
CA PHE A 311 -4.52 -2.10 2.85
C PHE A 311 -5.50 -1.17 2.16
N TYR A 312 -6.64 -0.91 2.79
CA TYR A 312 -7.57 0.11 2.29
C TYR A 312 -8.40 0.71 3.41
N ILE A 313 -8.79 1.97 3.20
CA ILE A 313 -9.62 2.72 4.12
C ILE A 313 -11.00 2.85 3.48
N ILE A 314 -12.03 2.48 4.24
CA ILE A 314 -13.42 2.70 3.90
C ILE A 314 -13.86 3.96 4.63
N HIS A 315 -14.08 5.01 3.85
CA HIS A 315 -14.77 6.20 4.32
C HIS A 315 -16.27 6.01 4.10
N ARG A 316 -17.06 5.98 5.17
CA ARG A 316 -18.52 6.03 5.10
C ARG A 316 -18.94 7.46 5.45
N PRO A 317 -19.29 8.31 4.46
CA PRO A 317 -19.73 9.68 4.71
C PRO A 317 -20.86 9.69 5.74
N ASN A 318 -20.84 10.65 6.67
CA ASN A 318 -21.87 10.85 7.70
C ASN A 318 -22.02 9.74 8.75
N SER A 319 -21.11 8.76 8.81
CA SER A 319 -21.18 7.67 9.79
C SER A 319 -20.45 7.94 11.11
N GLY A 320 -19.70 9.04 11.21
CA GLY A 320 -18.82 9.29 12.37
C GLY A 320 -17.70 8.27 12.55
N LYS A 321 -17.49 7.34 11.59
CA LYS A 321 -16.48 6.29 11.67
C LYS A 321 -15.69 6.09 10.37
N THR A 322 -14.43 5.71 10.52
CA THR A 322 -13.54 5.27 9.44
C THR A 322 -13.11 3.84 9.71
N ILE A 323 -13.20 2.97 8.70
CA ILE A 323 -12.80 1.56 8.81
C ILE A 323 -11.52 1.37 8.01
N GLU A 324 -10.46 0.95 8.68
CA GLU A 324 -9.18 0.67 8.03
C GLU A 324 -8.93 -0.83 8.05
N LEU A 325 -8.85 -1.44 6.87
CA LEU A 325 -8.46 -2.84 6.75
C LEU A 325 -6.94 -2.94 6.78
N MET A 326 -6.43 -3.72 7.72
CA MET A 326 -5.02 -4.08 7.82
C MET A 326 -4.80 -5.45 7.19
N GLN A 327 -3.66 -6.07 7.48
CA GLN A 327 -3.34 -7.39 6.96
C GLN A 327 -4.29 -8.48 7.47
N ASN A 328 -4.43 -8.59 8.80
CA ASN A 328 -5.23 -9.62 9.48
C ASN A 328 -6.27 -9.05 10.46
N VAL A 329 -6.29 -7.74 10.66
CA VAL A 329 -7.21 -7.04 11.58
C VAL A 329 -7.98 -5.94 10.88
N VAL A 330 -9.05 -5.50 11.52
CA VAL A 330 -9.87 -4.35 11.11
C VAL A 330 -9.81 -3.29 12.19
N VAL A 331 -9.45 -2.07 11.85
CA VAL A 331 -9.44 -0.94 12.79
C VAL A 331 -10.64 -0.05 12.51
N LYS A 332 -11.57 0.06 13.45
CA LYS A 332 -12.64 1.06 13.39
C LYS A 332 -12.22 2.26 14.23
N ARG A 333 -12.10 3.43 13.60
CA ARG A 333 -11.85 4.71 14.26
C ARG A 333 -13.13 5.53 14.32
N TYR A 334 -13.41 6.11 15.47
CA TYR A 334 -14.58 6.93 15.71
C TYR A 334 -14.16 8.40 15.78
N SER A 335 -14.92 9.29 15.14
CA SER A 335 -14.60 10.71 15.03
C SER A 335 -14.59 11.41 16.38
N SER A 336 -15.41 10.96 17.32
CA SER A 336 -15.51 11.51 18.67
C SER A 336 -15.85 10.42 19.70
N LYS A 337 -15.76 10.76 21.00
CA LYS A 337 -16.24 9.89 22.08
C LYS A 337 -17.76 9.64 22.00
N ALA A 338 -18.53 10.57 21.44
CA ALA A 338 -19.98 10.41 21.29
C ALA A 338 -20.35 9.33 20.26
N ASP A 339 -19.49 9.11 19.27
CA ASP A 339 -19.67 8.06 18.25
C ASP A 339 -19.20 6.67 18.73
N PHE A 340 -18.55 6.59 19.91
CA PHE A 340 -17.95 5.36 20.40
C PHE A 340 -19.00 4.41 21.01
N PRO A 341 -19.05 3.13 20.61
CA PRO A 341 -20.10 2.20 21.04
C PRO A 341 -19.78 1.57 22.42
N GLU A 342 -20.12 2.27 23.51
CA GLU A 342 -19.80 1.86 24.89
C GLU A 342 -20.26 0.44 25.26
N LYS A 343 -21.41 -0.02 24.73
CA LYS A 343 -21.94 -1.36 25.02
C LYS A 343 -21.13 -2.50 24.39
N LEU A 344 -20.34 -2.22 23.36
CA LEU A 344 -19.73 -3.23 22.51
C LEU A 344 -18.72 -4.10 23.29
N GLU A 345 -17.94 -3.46 24.17
CA GLU A 345 -16.97 -4.15 25.04
C GLU A 345 -17.63 -5.22 25.91
N LYS A 346 -18.83 -4.94 26.45
CA LYS A 346 -19.59 -5.91 27.26
C LYS A 346 -20.04 -7.09 26.40
N ILE A 347 -20.62 -6.82 25.24
CA ILE A 347 -21.15 -7.86 24.34
C ILE A 347 -20.03 -8.81 23.94
N TYR A 348 -18.90 -8.29 23.44
CA TYR A 348 -17.78 -9.11 23.02
C TYR A 348 -17.16 -9.91 24.16
N ARG A 349 -17.10 -9.36 25.38
CA ARG A 349 -16.64 -10.10 26.56
C ARG A 349 -17.55 -11.29 26.88
N GLU A 350 -18.87 -11.11 26.80
CA GLU A 350 -19.82 -12.22 27.04
C GLU A 350 -19.77 -13.26 25.92
N MET A 351 -19.59 -12.84 24.66
CA MET A 351 -19.37 -13.76 23.53
C MET A 351 -18.10 -14.59 23.72
N ASP A 352 -16.99 -13.98 24.14
CA ASP A 352 -15.71 -14.65 24.39
C ASP A 352 -15.83 -15.65 25.56
N GLN A 353 -16.42 -15.24 26.68
CA GLN A 353 -16.68 -16.11 27.84
C GLN A 353 -17.52 -17.34 27.49
N ARG A 354 -18.41 -17.20 26.52
CA ARG A 354 -19.32 -18.28 26.07
C ARG A 354 -18.85 -18.96 24.79
N GLN A 355 -17.67 -18.59 24.29
CA GLN A 355 -17.03 -19.13 23.10
C GLN A 355 -17.97 -19.17 21.89
N VAL A 356 -18.66 -18.05 21.62
CA VAL A 356 -19.50 -17.92 20.43
C VAL A 356 -18.62 -18.16 19.19
N PRO A 357 -18.92 -19.19 18.35
CA PRO A 357 -18.10 -19.50 17.20
C PRO A 357 -18.41 -18.57 16.04
N TYR A 358 -17.55 -18.53 15.02
CA TYR A 358 -17.80 -17.82 13.76
C TYR A 358 -18.19 -16.35 13.93
N VAL A 359 -17.49 -15.65 14.82
CA VAL A 359 -17.57 -14.19 15.00
C VAL A 359 -16.16 -13.59 14.97
N ASP A 360 -16.06 -12.28 14.79
CA ASP A 360 -14.85 -11.54 15.14
C ASP A 360 -14.75 -11.32 16.66
N TYR A 361 -13.58 -10.89 17.11
CA TYR A 361 -13.28 -10.57 18.50
C TYR A 361 -12.47 -9.27 18.59
N ILE A 362 -12.57 -8.62 19.75
CA ILE A 362 -11.83 -7.39 20.03
C ILE A 362 -10.41 -7.74 20.45
N VAL A 363 -9.42 -7.25 19.70
CA VAL A 363 -7.99 -7.36 20.02
C VAL A 363 -7.57 -6.26 20.99
N SER A 364 -8.07 -5.04 20.79
CA SER A 364 -7.77 -3.91 21.66
C SER A 364 -8.82 -2.81 21.55
N ILE A 365 -9.03 -2.09 22.65
CA ILE A 365 -9.91 -0.93 22.72
C ILE A 365 -9.11 0.29 23.16
N ASN A 366 -9.35 1.42 22.51
CA ASN A 366 -8.92 2.73 22.96
C ASN A 366 -10.14 3.68 22.96
N LYS A 367 -10.58 4.13 24.13
CA LYS A 367 -11.74 5.02 24.29
C LYS A 367 -11.43 6.51 24.01
N GLY A 368 -10.23 6.82 23.51
CA GLY A 368 -9.80 8.17 23.15
C GLY A 368 -9.37 9.01 24.35
N ASP A 369 -8.74 8.39 25.34
CA ASP A 369 -8.17 9.12 26.47
C ASP A 369 -6.89 9.86 26.06
N ASN A 370 -6.58 10.96 26.77
CA ASN A 370 -5.41 11.80 26.55
C ASN A 370 -5.31 12.38 25.12
N GLY A 371 -6.44 12.80 24.53
CA GLY A 371 -6.48 13.46 23.23
C GLY A 371 -6.27 12.54 22.03
N LYS A 372 -6.27 11.21 22.23
CA LYS A 372 -6.21 10.22 21.14
C LYS A 372 -7.58 10.01 20.51
N VAL A 373 -7.61 9.67 19.23
CA VAL A 373 -8.84 9.30 18.52
C VAL A 373 -9.34 7.93 19.02
N PRO A 374 -10.59 7.79 19.47
CA PRO A 374 -11.15 6.51 19.89
C PRO A 374 -11.11 5.48 18.76
N ASN A 375 -10.73 4.24 19.07
CA ASN A 375 -10.70 3.16 18.10
C ASN A 375 -10.84 1.78 18.74
N ILE A 376 -11.32 0.83 17.95
CA ILE A 376 -11.41 -0.59 18.31
C ILE A 376 -10.73 -1.40 17.20
N ILE A 377 -9.92 -2.38 17.59
CA ILE A 377 -9.25 -3.31 16.67
C ILE A 377 -9.94 -4.67 16.78
N PHE A 378 -10.40 -5.18 15.65
CA PHE A 378 -11.09 -6.47 15.53
C PHE A 378 -10.23 -7.47 14.75
N SER A 379 -10.39 -8.75 15.09
CA SER A 379 -9.78 -9.89 14.39
C SER A 379 -10.79 -11.03 14.32
N PRO A 380 -10.77 -11.87 13.28
CA PRO A 380 -9.96 -11.74 12.09
C PRO A 380 -10.56 -10.79 11.05
N LYS A 381 -9.72 -10.28 10.15
CA LYS A 381 -10.17 -9.68 8.90
C LYS A 381 -10.70 -10.77 7.97
N GLY A 382 -11.88 -10.55 7.41
CA GLY A 382 -12.48 -11.42 6.40
C GLY A 382 -12.58 -10.77 5.03
N MET A 383 -13.18 -11.50 4.09
CA MET A 383 -13.48 -11.03 2.73
C MET A 383 -14.99 -11.02 2.50
N ILE A 384 -15.49 -9.99 1.83
CA ILE A 384 -16.86 -9.97 1.33
C ILE A 384 -16.95 -11.03 0.23
N HIS A 385 -17.63 -12.13 0.51
CA HIS A 385 -17.85 -13.19 -0.46
C HIS A 385 -19.22 -13.82 -0.22
N ARG A 386 -20.17 -13.44 -1.07
CA ARG A 386 -21.48 -14.10 -1.12
C ARG A 386 -21.32 -15.51 -1.71
N PRO A 387 -21.93 -16.55 -1.12
CA PRO A 387 -21.89 -17.90 -1.66
C PRO A 387 -22.36 -17.95 -3.11
N ASN A 388 -21.67 -18.74 -3.94
CA ASN A 388 -21.98 -18.93 -5.35
C ASN A 388 -22.33 -20.39 -5.73
N SER A 389 -22.46 -21.26 -4.73
CA SER A 389 -22.93 -22.63 -4.88
C SER A 389 -23.76 -23.05 -3.66
N VAL A 390 -24.62 -24.06 -3.82
CA VAL A 390 -25.40 -24.64 -2.73
C VAL A 390 -24.49 -25.10 -1.60
N LYS A 391 -23.36 -25.75 -1.93
CA LYS A 391 -22.35 -26.17 -0.95
C LYS A 391 -21.86 -25.00 -0.09
N GLN A 392 -21.41 -23.92 -0.72
CA GLN A 392 -20.95 -22.74 0.02
C GLN A 392 -22.07 -22.09 0.84
N LEU A 393 -23.29 -22.05 0.30
CA LEU A 393 -24.43 -21.46 0.99
C LEU A 393 -24.75 -22.25 2.27
N VAL A 394 -24.81 -23.58 2.18
CA VAL A 394 -25.02 -24.45 3.35
C VAL A 394 -23.94 -24.24 4.42
N ILE A 395 -22.66 -24.16 4.02
CA ILE A 395 -21.56 -23.93 4.95
C ILE A 395 -21.68 -22.55 5.62
N ALA A 396 -21.97 -21.52 4.85
CA ALA A 396 -22.14 -20.15 5.37
C ALA A 396 -23.30 -20.08 6.37
N LEU A 397 -24.45 -20.67 6.03
CA LEU A 397 -25.63 -20.72 6.91
C LEU A 397 -25.32 -21.49 8.19
N TYR A 398 -24.60 -22.61 8.11
CA TYR A 398 -24.19 -23.36 9.30
C TYR A 398 -23.33 -22.51 10.24
N CYS A 399 -22.34 -21.79 9.70
CA CYS A 399 -21.47 -20.92 10.49
C CYS A 399 -22.29 -19.82 11.21
N VAL A 400 -23.14 -19.11 10.46
CA VAL A 400 -23.97 -18.02 11.00
C VAL A 400 -24.95 -18.55 12.05
N LEU A 401 -25.66 -19.65 11.77
CA LEU A 401 -26.61 -20.24 12.70
C LEU A 401 -25.94 -20.77 13.98
N SER A 402 -24.73 -21.33 13.86
CA SER A 402 -23.96 -21.79 15.04
C SER A 402 -23.58 -20.63 15.95
N ALA A 403 -23.20 -19.49 15.37
CA ALA A 403 -22.96 -18.25 16.12
C ALA A 403 -24.25 -17.75 16.79
N LEU A 404 -25.34 -17.63 16.02
CA LEU A 404 -26.63 -17.14 16.51
C LEU A 404 -27.21 -18.01 17.62
N LYS A 405 -27.06 -19.33 17.55
CA LYS A 405 -27.51 -20.25 18.61
C LYS A 405 -26.95 -19.84 19.97
N ILE A 406 -25.64 -19.67 20.07
CA ILE A 406 -25.00 -19.32 21.33
C ILE A 406 -25.28 -17.85 21.69
N LEU A 407 -25.29 -16.94 20.70
CA LEU A 407 -25.64 -15.53 20.90
C LEU A 407 -27.03 -15.35 21.53
N HIS A 408 -28.01 -16.11 21.03
CA HIS A 408 -29.37 -16.13 21.54
C HIS A 408 -29.43 -16.74 22.95
N GLU A 409 -28.73 -17.85 23.20
CA GLU A 409 -28.64 -18.44 24.55
C GLU A 409 -28.05 -17.50 25.62
N ILE A 410 -27.19 -16.56 25.22
CA ILE A 410 -26.62 -15.53 26.12
C ILE A 410 -27.48 -14.26 26.18
N GLY A 411 -28.66 -14.26 25.55
CA GLY A 411 -29.65 -13.20 25.65
C GLY A 411 -29.43 -12.01 24.72
N TYR A 412 -28.66 -12.18 23.63
CA TYR A 412 -28.40 -11.15 22.62
C TYR A 412 -29.03 -11.49 21.27
N ILE A 413 -29.41 -10.45 20.52
CA ILE A 413 -29.75 -10.50 19.10
C ILE A 413 -28.83 -9.57 18.31
N HIS A 414 -28.49 -9.92 17.08
CA HIS A 414 -27.57 -9.14 16.24
C HIS A 414 -28.27 -7.96 15.55
N ARG A 415 -29.48 -8.17 15.02
CA ARG A 415 -30.37 -7.21 14.34
C ARG A 415 -29.93 -6.73 12.95
N ASP A 416 -28.67 -6.84 12.58
CA ASP A 416 -28.16 -6.46 11.24
C ASP A 416 -27.43 -7.63 10.51
N ILE A 417 -28.05 -8.83 10.51
CA ILE A 417 -27.49 -9.99 9.77
C ILE A 417 -27.79 -9.84 8.28
N ARG A 418 -26.73 -9.74 7.48
CA ARG A 418 -26.76 -9.53 6.03
C ARG A 418 -25.41 -9.87 5.40
N TRP A 419 -25.36 -10.06 4.08
CA TRP A 419 -24.11 -10.44 3.39
C TRP A 419 -22.98 -9.41 3.52
N GLU A 420 -23.29 -8.16 3.83
CA GLU A 420 -22.29 -7.13 4.14
C GLU A 420 -21.62 -7.32 5.51
N ASN A 421 -22.28 -8.04 6.44
CA ASN A 421 -21.83 -8.32 7.81
C ASN A 421 -21.53 -9.83 8.03
N VAL A 422 -21.55 -10.63 6.96
CA VAL A 422 -21.16 -12.05 6.98
C VAL A 422 -19.98 -12.22 6.03
N LEU A 423 -18.78 -12.32 6.59
CA LEU A 423 -17.53 -12.38 5.84
C LEU A 423 -17.03 -13.81 5.72
N LYS A 424 -16.31 -14.12 4.64
CA LYS A 424 -15.56 -15.37 4.50
C LYS A 424 -14.19 -15.22 5.16
N TYR A 425 -13.75 -16.26 5.87
CA TYR A 425 -12.36 -16.34 6.31
C TYR A 425 -11.41 -16.36 5.11
N ILE A 426 -10.22 -15.75 5.29
CA ILE A 426 -9.20 -15.66 4.24
C ILE A 426 -8.52 -17.01 4.01
N ASP A 427 -8.31 -17.75 5.10
CA ASP A 427 -7.48 -18.95 5.19
C ASP A 427 -8.26 -20.27 5.12
N ARG A 428 -9.60 -20.22 5.09
CA ARG A 428 -10.46 -21.41 5.11
C ARG A 428 -11.82 -21.17 4.47
N ASN A 429 -12.48 -22.25 4.07
CA ASN A 429 -13.78 -22.19 3.40
C ASN A 429 -14.96 -22.06 4.39
N MET A 430 -14.89 -21.10 5.31
CA MET A 430 -15.92 -20.84 6.31
C MET A 430 -16.29 -19.36 6.36
N TRP A 431 -17.43 -19.03 6.98
CA TRP A 431 -17.92 -17.66 7.14
C TRP A 431 -18.03 -17.30 8.62
N PHE A 432 -18.09 -16.00 8.92
CA PHE A 432 -18.28 -15.47 10.27
C PHE A 432 -19.03 -14.14 10.24
N ILE A 433 -19.68 -13.83 11.36
CA ILE A 433 -20.47 -12.61 11.58
C ILE A 433 -19.56 -11.50 12.12
N ILE A 434 -19.78 -10.28 11.65
CA ILE A 434 -19.14 -9.06 12.16
C ILE A 434 -20.19 -7.98 12.43
N ASP A 435 -19.76 -6.85 13.01
CA ASP A 435 -20.54 -5.62 13.17
C ASP A 435 -21.71 -5.66 14.18
N PHE A 436 -21.40 -6.15 15.39
CA PHE A 436 -22.31 -6.18 16.55
C PHE A 436 -22.69 -4.81 17.15
N GLU A 437 -22.46 -3.69 16.45
CA GLU A 437 -22.80 -2.35 16.95
C GLU A 437 -24.31 -2.20 17.19
N ASP A 438 -25.11 -2.86 16.34
CA ASP A 438 -26.56 -2.94 16.49
C ASP A 438 -27.02 -4.09 17.37
N ALA A 439 -26.14 -4.92 17.94
CA ALA A 439 -26.58 -6.00 18.82
C ALA A 439 -27.23 -5.46 20.11
N ALA A 440 -28.24 -6.16 20.64
CA ALA A 440 -28.96 -5.76 21.83
C ALA A 440 -29.45 -6.97 22.63
N ASN A 441 -29.68 -6.78 23.93
CA ASN A 441 -30.41 -7.77 24.70
C ASN A 441 -31.87 -7.83 24.22
N TYR A 442 -32.46 -9.02 24.20
CA TYR A 442 -33.87 -9.18 23.86
C TYR A 442 -34.73 -9.46 25.10
N PRO A 443 -35.99 -8.95 25.16
CA PRO A 443 -36.68 -8.16 24.13
C PRO A 443 -36.08 -6.76 23.94
N ALA A 444 -35.98 -6.32 22.68
CA ALA A 444 -35.29 -5.09 22.30
C ALA A 444 -36.24 -3.99 21.78
N PRO A 445 -35.91 -2.71 21.96
CA PRO A 445 -36.66 -1.60 21.35
C PRO A 445 -36.42 -1.54 19.84
N GLY A 446 -37.38 -0.95 19.11
CA GLY A 446 -37.33 -0.81 17.66
C GLY A 446 -36.16 0.04 17.17
N VAL A 447 -35.61 -0.30 16.00
CA VAL A 447 -34.45 0.36 15.39
C VAL A 447 -34.88 1.15 14.16
N ARG A 448 -34.56 2.45 14.08
CA ARG A 448 -35.04 3.33 13.00
C ARG A 448 -34.03 3.58 11.88
N HIS A 449 -32.74 3.39 12.15
CA HIS A 449 -31.68 3.67 11.17
C HIS A 449 -31.39 2.50 10.22
N LEU A 450 -31.96 1.32 10.49
CA LEU A 450 -31.84 0.16 9.60
C LEU A 450 -32.72 0.30 8.36
N ASP A 451 -32.34 -0.39 7.29
CA ASP A 451 -33.02 -0.30 6.00
C ASP A 451 -34.16 -1.34 5.89
N LYS A 452 -35.38 -0.85 5.69
CA LYS A 452 -36.59 -1.67 5.61
C LYS A 452 -36.60 -2.66 4.44
N SER A 453 -35.76 -2.45 3.41
CA SER A 453 -35.71 -3.32 2.23
C SER A 453 -34.95 -4.63 2.47
N ASN A 454 -34.12 -4.69 3.52
CA ASN A 454 -33.23 -5.82 3.81
C ASN A 454 -33.28 -6.28 5.27
N HIS A 455 -34.27 -5.81 6.05
CA HIS A 455 -34.46 -6.18 7.44
C HIS A 455 -35.88 -6.70 7.72
N SER A 456 -35.99 -7.50 8.78
CA SER A 456 -37.29 -7.95 9.29
C SER A 456 -38.20 -6.75 9.60
N PRO A 457 -39.48 -6.77 9.19
CA PRO A 457 -40.43 -5.73 9.58
C PRO A 457 -40.57 -5.56 11.11
N GLU A 458 -40.28 -6.62 11.88
CA GLU A 458 -40.40 -6.62 13.34
C GLU A 458 -39.25 -5.89 14.05
N VAL A 459 -38.07 -5.75 13.43
CA VAL A 459 -36.94 -5.00 14.03
C VAL A 459 -37.27 -3.51 14.24
N PHE A 460 -38.26 -3.00 13.51
CA PHE A 460 -38.76 -1.63 13.59
C PHE A 460 -39.87 -1.47 14.65
N LYS A 461 -40.33 -2.56 15.26
CA LYS A 461 -41.32 -2.57 16.34
C LYS A 461 -40.61 -2.76 17.68
N ASP A 462 -41.22 -2.23 18.74
CA ASP A 462 -40.72 -2.45 20.10
C ASP A 462 -40.99 -3.88 20.56
N PHE A 463 -40.12 -4.37 21.46
CA PHE A 463 -40.18 -5.68 22.09
C PHE A 463 -39.99 -6.87 21.15
N HIS A 464 -39.13 -6.71 20.14
CA HIS A 464 -38.74 -7.82 19.26
C HIS A 464 -37.65 -8.70 19.88
N ASP A 465 -37.57 -9.94 19.40
CA ASP A 465 -36.71 -10.99 19.94
C ASP A 465 -35.83 -11.64 18.86
N THR A 466 -35.40 -12.89 19.10
CA THR A 466 -34.54 -13.68 18.21
C THR A 466 -35.11 -13.89 16.81
N ASN A 467 -36.42 -13.73 16.60
CA ASN A 467 -37.06 -13.93 15.31
C ASN A 467 -36.56 -12.95 14.24
N VAL A 468 -36.08 -11.75 14.62
CA VAL A 468 -35.54 -10.80 13.65
C VAL A 468 -34.25 -11.30 12.98
N ASP A 469 -33.38 -11.99 13.74
CA ASP A 469 -32.16 -12.60 13.19
C ASP A 469 -32.50 -13.82 12.31
N MET A 470 -33.53 -14.57 12.70
CA MET A 470 -33.98 -15.76 11.96
C MET A 470 -34.66 -15.39 10.63
N TRP A 471 -35.40 -14.29 10.60
CA TRP A 471 -35.87 -13.68 9.36
C TRP A 471 -34.69 -13.33 8.44
N SER A 472 -33.62 -12.76 8.99
CA SER A 472 -32.42 -12.43 8.23
C SER A 472 -31.73 -13.66 7.64
N ILE A 473 -31.82 -14.85 8.27
CA ILE A 473 -31.34 -16.09 7.67
C ILE A 473 -32.10 -16.42 6.38
N GLY A 474 -33.43 -16.28 6.38
CA GLY A 474 -34.23 -16.43 5.16
C GLY A 474 -33.84 -15.41 4.09
N TYR A 475 -33.56 -14.17 4.50
CA TYR A 475 -33.08 -13.13 3.60
C TYR A 475 -31.71 -13.47 2.98
N LEU A 476 -30.76 -14.01 3.76
CA LEU A 476 -29.45 -14.46 3.26
C LEU A 476 -29.60 -15.55 2.20
N ILE A 477 -30.48 -16.54 2.42
CA ILE A 477 -30.76 -17.61 1.45
C ILE A 477 -31.27 -17.02 0.14
N ARG A 478 -32.24 -16.10 0.20
CA ARG A 478 -32.85 -15.49 -1.00
C ARG A 478 -31.92 -14.58 -1.78
N THR A 479 -30.92 -14.01 -1.12
CA THR A 479 -30.02 -13.00 -1.70
C THR A 479 -28.60 -13.52 -1.96
N ALA A 480 -28.39 -14.83 -1.79
CA ALA A 480 -27.16 -15.49 -2.20
C ALA A 480 -27.01 -15.46 -3.74
N HIS A 481 -25.78 -15.57 -4.25
CA HIS A 481 -25.53 -15.69 -5.69
C HIS A 481 -25.66 -17.15 -6.15
N VAL A 482 -26.73 -17.82 -5.71
CA VAL A 482 -27.03 -19.22 -5.99
C VAL A 482 -28.42 -19.32 -6.58
N GLU A 483 -28.53 -19.88 -7.78
CA GLU A 483 -29.82 -20.20 -8.38
C GLU A 483 -30.34 -21.51 -7.77
N LEU A 484 -31.25 -21.38 -6.80
CA LEU A 484 -31.89 -22.53 -6.15
C LEU A 484 -32.99 -23.10 -7.05
N GLN A 485 -32.89 -24.40 -7.35
CA GLN A 485 -33.90 -25.11 -8.12
C GLN A 485 -35.25 -25.10 -7.38
N ILE A 486 -36.33 -25.38 -8.11
CA ILE A 486 -37.70 -25.34 -7.56
C ILE A 486 -37.86 -26.31 -6.37
N ASN A 487 -37.22 -27.47 -6.45
CA ASN A 487 -37.25 -28.53 -5.45
C ASN A 487 -36.13 -28.43 -4.39
N GLU A 488 -35.36 -27.33 -4.37
CA GLU A 488 -34.28 -27.14 -3.42
C GLU A 488 -34.85 -26.80 -2.02
N PRO A 489 -34.62 -27.62 -0.97
CA PRO A 489 -35.25 -27.43 0.34
C PRO A 489 -35.03 -26.04 0.97
N LEU A 490 -33.84 -25.45 0.73
CA LEU A 490 -33.52 -24.09 1.19
C LEU A 490 -34.50 -23.03 0.65
N ARG A 491 -35.07 -23.22 -0.54
CA ARG A 491 -35.97 -22.25 -1.16
C ARG A 491 -37.27 -22.10 -0.37
N GLU A 492 -37.89 -23.22 0.00
CA GLU A 492 -39.11 -23.23 0.82
C GLU A 492 -38.80 -22.78 2.25
N TYR A 493 -37.69 -23.26 2.81
CA TYR A 493 -37.27 -22.90 4.16
C TYR A 493 -37.04 -21.40 4.33
N ALA A 494 -36.49 -20.72 3.33
CA ALA A 494 -36.33 -19.28 3.33
C ALA A 494 -37.67 -18.52 3.37
N MET A 495 -38.71 -19.04 2.70
CA MET A 495 -40.05 -18.44 2.74
C MET A 495 -40.67 -18.57 4.13
N GLU A 496 -40.51 -19.73 4.77
CA GLU A 496 -40.98 -19.98 6.14
C GLU A 496 -40.32 -19.04 7.16
N LEU A 497 -38.99 -18.90 7.11
CA LEU A 497 -38.23 -17.99 7.98
C LEU A 497 -38.66 -16.53 7.85
N MET A 498 -39.14 -16.12 6.66
CA MET A 498 -39.46 -14.72 6.37
C MET A 498 -40.94 -14.35 6.58
N LYS A 499 -41.78 -15.27 7.07
CA LYS A 499 -43.19 -14.99 7.38
C LYS A 499 -43.32 -13.96 8.51
N VAL A 500 -44.28 -13.05 8.38
CA VAL A 500 -44.61 -12.03 9.38
C VAL A 500 -45.61 -12.63 10.38
N ASN A 501 -45.42 -12.42 11.69
CA ASN A 501 -46.21 -12.99 12.78
C ASN A 501 -46.07 -14.52 12.93
N ILE A 502 -44.89 -14.99 13.34
CA ILE A 502 -44.66 -16.39 13.71
C ILE A 502 -45.29 -16.63 15.10
N VAL A 503 -46.62 -16.80 15.16
CA VAL A 503 -47.32 -17.02 16.44
C VAL A 503 -47.27 -18.51 16.86
N ASP A 504 -47.11 -19.44 15.92
CA ASP A 504 -47.37 -20.86 16.18
C ASP A 504 -46.13 -21.78 16.24
N THR A 505 -44.92 -21.33 15.88
CA THR A 505 -43.69 -22.11 16.15
C THR A 505 -42.43 -21.23 16.11
N PRO A 506 -41.75 -20.95 17.24
CA PRO A 506 -40.51 -20.16 17.21
C PRO A 506 -39.42 -20.90 16.43
N LEU A 507 -39.04 -20.37 15.27
CA LEU A 507 -37.96 -20.89 14.43
C LEU A 507 -36.62 -20.50 15.06
N SER A 508 -36.06 -21.35 15.93
CA SER A 508 -34.77 -21.07 16.57
C SER A 508 -33.57 -21.43 15.69
N ALA A 509 -32.41 -20.85 15.98
CA ALA A 509 -31.15 -21.21 15.32
C ALA A 509 -30.82 -22.69 15.46
N GLU A 510 -31.15 -23.31 16.61
CA GLU A 510 -30.97 -24.76 16.82
C GLU A 510 -31.84 -25.61 15.88
N MET A 511 -33.10 -25.22 15.67
CA MET A 511 -33.99 -25.90 14.72
C MET A 511 -33.48 -25.77 13.29
N ALA A 512 -32.97 -24.59 12.92
CA ALA A 512 -32.37 -24.35 11.60
C ALA A 512 -31.09 -25.19 11.37
N ILE A 513 -30.25 -25.37 12.39
CA ILE A 513 -29.10 -26.27 12.31
C ILE A 513 -29.56 -27.72 12.09
N LYS A 514 -30.62 -28.17 12.78
CA LYS A 514 -31.20 -29.51 12.57
C LYS A 514 -31.75 -29.67 11.16
N PHE A 515 -32.41 -28.64 10.61
CA PHE A 515 -32.86 -28.61 9.22
C PHE A 515 -31.69 -28.77 8.24
N LEU A 516 -30.59 -28.03 8.43
CA LEU A 516 -29.41 -28.15 7.57
C LEU A 516 -28.80 -29.55 7.66
N TRP A 517 -28.72 -30.13 8.86
CA TRP A 517 -28.22 -31.48 9.05
C TRP A 517 -29.07 -32.54 8.35
N GLN A 518 -30.39 -32.44 8.42
CA GLN A 518 -31.31 -33.40 7.81
C GLN A 518 -31.24 -33.39 6.28
N ASN A 519 -31.06 -32.21 5.68
CA ASN A 519 -31.12 -32.05 4.22
C ASN A 519 -29.74 -32.04 3.55
N TYR A 520 -28.66 -31.69 4.28
CA TYR A 520 -27.33 -31.44 3.70
C TYR A 520 -26.19 -32.12 4.49
N ARG A 521 -26.49 -33.24 5.17
CA ARG A 521 -25.55 -33.99 6.01
C ARG A 521 -24.18 -34.25 5.36
N GLU A 522 -24.19 -34.68 4.11
CA GLU A 522 -22.98 -35.05 3.37
C GLU A 522 -22.05 -33.85 3.16
N ILE A 523 -22.61 -32.68 2.84
CA ILE A 523 -21.85 -31.42 2.72
C ILE A 523 -21.19 -31.08 4.05
N LEU A 524 -21.95 -31.15 5.14
CA LEU A 524 -21.50 -30.75 6.46
C LEU A 524 -20.44 -31.70 7.03
N ARG A 525 -20.59 -33.01 6.82
CA ARG A 525 -19.60 -34.01 7.22
C ARG A 525 -18.29 -33.89 6.45
N HIS A 526 -18.37 -33.67 5.14
CA HIS A 526 -17.18 -33.50 4.30
C HIS A 526 -16.30 -32.34 4.78
N GLU A 527 -16.91 -31.28 5.33
CA GLU A 527 -16.19 -30.11 5.85
C GLU A 527 -15.86 -30.21 7.34
N GLY A 528 -16.12 -31.35 8.00
CA GLY A 528 -15.82 -31.56 9.42
C GLY A 528 -16.64 -30.71 10.38
N LEU A 529 -17.83 -30.26 9.95
CA LEU A 529 -18.68 -29.35 10.72
C LEU A 529 -19.66 -30.07 11.68
N PHE A 530 -19.66 -31.40 11.67
CA PHE A 530 -20.55 -32.26 12.46
C PHE A 530 -19.97 -33.64 12.74
#